data_AF-A0A1G2VI47-F1
#
_entry.id   AF-A0A1G2VI47-F1
#
_cell.length_a   1.000
_cell.length_b   1.000
_cell.length_c   1.000
_cell.angle_alpha   90.00
_cell.angle_beta   90.00
_cell.angle_gamma   90.00
#
_symmetry.space_group_name_H-M   'P 1'
#
loop_
_entity.id
_entity.type
_entity.pdbx_description
1 polymer ?
#
loop_
_entity_poly.entity_id
_entity_poly.type
_entity_poly.pdbx_seq_one_letter_code
_entity_poly.pdbx_strand_id
1 'polypeptide(L)'
;MHYYQSKRSRLSGTNYREVRAHAKAIFSHIEKKTKRSPYIRSAYFDNQKVFFHFFWPHLMQKSHKERVRRLRYFAAAVDLIRKTRNKPVVLHNPMKTRELFYRFGGQTKEKELFYVQIKTDARTHKKYLMSVFPKN
;
A
#
# COMPACT_ATOMS: atom_id res chain seq x y z
N MET A 1 14.83 -5.04 9.40
CA MET A 1 13.46 -4.73 8.94
C MET A 1 12.63 -6.01 9.03
N HIS A 2 11.52 -6.01 9.77
CA HIS A 2 10.69 -7.21 9.94
C HIS A 2 9.64 -7.31 8.83
N TYR A 3 9.52 -8.47 8.20
CA TYR A 3 8.55 -8.72 7.13
C TYR A 3 7.29 -9.36 7.69
N TYR A 4 6.12 -8.83 7.32
CA TYR A 4 4.84 -9.43 7.63
C TYR A 4 4.49 -10.47 6.55
N GLN A 5 4.21 -11.71 6.97
CA GLN A 5 3.73 -12.77 6.09
C GLN A 5 2.26 -12.56 5.76
N SER A 6 1.97 -12.08 4.55
CA SER A 6 0.60 -11.88 4.07
C SER A 6 -0.06 -13.23 3.75
N LYS A 7 -1.36 -13.32 4.05
CA LYS A 7 -2.19 -14.45 3.64
C LYS A 7 -2.60 -14.38 2.15
N ARG A 8 -2.21 -13.31 1.44
CA ARG A 8 -2.57 -13.06 0.06
C ARG A 8 -1.38 -13.29 -0.87
N SER A 9 -1.70 -13.86 -2.02
CA SER A 9 -0.79 -14.02 -3.15
C SER A 9 -0.68 -12.73 -3.96
N ARG A 10 0.26 -12.70 -4.91
CA ARG A 10 0.20 -11.70 -5.99
C ARG A 10 -1.09 -11.84 -6.78
N LEU A 11 -1.60 -10.72 -7.28
CA LEU A 11 -2.67 -10.74 -8.27
C LEU A 11 -2.16 -11.38 -9.56
N SER A 12 -2.96 -12.30 -10.09
CA SER A 12 -2.77 -12.90 -11.40
C SER A 12 -2.97 -11.86 -12.51
N GLY A 13 -2.44 -12.17 -13.70
CA GLY A 13 -2.63 -11.38 -14.90
C GLY A 13 -1.32 -11.09 -15.63
N THR A 14 -1.39 -11.13 -16.96
CA THR A 14 -0.24 -10.97 -17.86
C THR A 14 -0.01 -9.51 -18.21
N ASN A 15 -1.09 -8.74 -18.32
CA ASN A 15 -1.08 -7.34 -18.74
C ASN A 15 -1.70 -6.42 -17.67
N TYR A 16 -1.57 -5.11 -17.89
CA TYR A 16 -2.07 -4.09 -16.97
C TYR A 16 -3.59 -4.10 -16.81
N ARG A 17 -4.34 -4.38 -17.89
CA ARG A 17 -5.81 -4.35 -17.85
C ARG A 17 -6.35 -5.41 -16.90
N GLU A 18 -5.82 -6.63 -16.97
CA GLU A 18 -6.17 -7.74 -16.08
C GLU A 18 -5.81 -7.45 -14.62
N VAL A 19 -4.54 -7.12 -14.37
CA VAL A 19 -4.07 -6.84 -13.00
C VAL A 19 -4.83 -5.67 -12.39
N ARG A 20 -5.13 -4.63 -13.18
CA ARG A 20 -5.95 -3.49 -12.75
C ARG A 20 -7.38 -3.88 -12.46
N ALA A 21 -8.01 -4.74 -13.25
CA ALA A 21 -9.37 -5.20 -13.00
C ALA A 21 -9.46 -5.92 -11.65
N HIS A 22 -8.53 -6.85 -11.36
CA HIS A 22 -8.47 -7.52 -10.06
C HIS A 22 -8.23 -6.56 -8.90
N ALA A 23 -7.28 -5.63 -9.04
CA ALA A 23 -7.01 -4.64 -8.00
C ALA A 23 -8.21 -3.69 -7.78
N LYS A 24 -8.89 -3.29 -8.86
CA LYS A 24 -10.10 -2.45 -8.78
C LYS A 24 -11.29 -3.19 -8.17
N ALA A 25 -11.45 -4.48 -8.38
CA ALA A 25 -12.48 -5.26 -7.69
C ALA A 25 -12.26 -5.23 -6.16
N ILE A 26 -11.03 -5.44 -5.70
CA ILE A 26 -10.66 -5.32 -4.28
C ILE A 26 -10.90 -3.90 -3.77
N PHE A 27 -10.49 -2.89 -4.53
CA PHE A 27 -10.65 -1.50 -4.15
C PHE A 27 -12.12 -1.09 -4.09
N SER A 28 -12.95 -1.53 -5.03
CA SER A 28 -14.40 -1.26 -5.05
C SER A 28 -15.09 -1.79 -3.79
N HIS A 29 -14.63 -2.92 -3.25
CA HIS A 29 -15.12 -3.42 -1.96
C HIS A 29 -14.73 -2.51 -0.79
N ILE A 30 -13.55 -1.90 -0.84
CA ILE A 30 -13.13 -0.90 0.15
C ILE A 30 -13.98 0.36 -0.01
N GLU A 31 -14.20 0.82 -1.24
CA GLU A 31 -15.04 1.98 -1.56
C GLU A 31 -16.44 1.79 -1.00
N LYS A 32 -17.11 0.67 -1.31
CA LYS A 32 -18.46 0.35 -0.80
C LYS A 32 -18.57 0.33 0.72
N LYS A 33 -17.49 -0.02 1.43
CA LYS A 33 -17.43 -0.04 2.90
C LYS A 33 -17.12 1.32 3.52
N THR A 34 -16.82 2.32 2.71
CA THR A 34 -16.42 3.66 3.15
C THR A 34 -17.36 4.71 2.54
N LYS A 35 -17.55 5.85 3.20
CA LYS A 35 -18.46 6.90 2.68
C LYS A 35 -17.76 7.83 1.69
N ARG A 36 -17.05 8.85 2.21
CA ARG A 36 -16.53 9.97 1.40
C ARG A 36 -15.16 9.74 0.79
N SER A 37 -14.27 9.05 1.51
CA SER A 37 -12.89 8.81 1.07
C SER A 37 -12.50 7.38 1.40
N PRO A 38 -12.03 6.59 0.41
CA PRO A 38 -11.63 5.21 0.66
C PRO A 38 -10.44 5.14 1.60
N TYR A 39 -10.56 4.30 2.63
CA TYR A 39 -9.51 4.02 3.60
C TYR A 39 -9.55 2.57 4.09
N ILE A 40 -8.43 2.14 4.65
CA ILE A 40 -8.37 0.94 5.50
C ILE A 40 -7.80 1.33 6.87
N ARG A 41 -8.19 0.61 7.91
CA ARG A 41 -7.62 0.80 9.25
C ARG A 41 -6.34 -0.02 9.37
N SER A 42 -5.34 0.54 10.04
CA SER A 42 -4.05 -0.13 10.22
C SER A 42 -3.83 -0.57 11.66
N ALA A 43 -3.46 -1.83 11.87
CA ALA A 43 -3.17 -2.37 13.20
C ALA A 43 -1.94 -1.75 13.86
N TYR A 44 -0.94 -1.32 13.07
CA TYR A 44 0.25 -0.63 13.60
C TYR A 44 -0.06 0.79 14.08
N PHE A 45 -0.98 1.49 13.41
CA PHE A 45 -1.37 2.86 13.77
C PHE A 45 -2.64 2.87 14.64
N ASP A 46 -2.79 1.94 15.57
CA ASP A 46 -3.93 1.89 16.51
C ASP A 46 -5.31 2.01 15.82
N ASN A 47 -5.49 1.27 14.72
CA ASN A 47 -6.70 1.27 13.89
C ASN A 47 -7.05 2.63 13.25
N GLN A 48 -6.09 3.56 13.17
CA GLN A 48 -6.23 4.80 12.42
C GLN A 48 -6.35 4.54 10.91
N LYS A 49 -6.95 5.50 10.22
CA LYS A 49 -7.28 5.42 8.79
C LYS A 49 -6.05 5.68 7.92
N VAL A 50 -5.83 4.80 6.95
CA VAL A 50 -4.88 4.95 5.84
C VAL A 50 -5.68 5.12 4.55
N PHE A 51 -5.63 6.32 3.99
CA PHE A 51 -6.40 6.72 2.81
C PHE A 51 -5.69 6.36 1.49
N PHE A 52 -6.45 6.16 0.43
CA PHE A 52 -5.92 5.80 -0.91
C PHE A 52 -5.73 6.99 -1.85
N HIS A 53 -5.90 8.22 -1.37
CA HIS A 53 -5.89 9.44 -2.19
C HIS A 53 -4.64 9.57 -3.09
N PHE A 54 -3.45 9.21 -2.58
CA PHE A 54 -2.20 9.31 -3.35
C PHE A 54 -1.84 8.05 -4.14
N PHE A 55 -2.40 6.89 -3.80
CA PHE A 55 -1.95 5.62 -4.38
C PHE A 55 -2.17 5.57 -5.90
N TRP A 56 -3.39 5.87 -6.37
CA TRP A 56 -3.72 5.78 -7.79
C TRP A 56 -3.00 6.83 -8.64
N PRO A 57 -2.98 8.13 -8.26
CA PRO A 57 -2.20 9.12 -9.00
C PRO A 57 -0.70 8.80 -9.04
N HIS A 58 -0.12 8.38 -7.91
CA HIS A 58 1.30 8.03 -7.86
C HIS A 58 1.63 6.78 -8.69
N LEU A 59 0.73 5.80 -8.76
CA LEU A 59 0.87 4.65 -9.65
C LEU A 59 0.89 5.08 -11.13
N MET A 60 0.02 6.01 -11.52
CA MET A 60 -0.08 6.50 -12.91
C MET A 60 1.17 7.28 -13.36
N GLN A 61 1.97 7.81 -12.44
CA GLN A 61 3.25 8.44 -12.77
C GLN A 61 4.35 7.44 -13.17
N LYS A 62 4.12 6.12 -13.00
CA LYS A 62 5.12 5.09 -13.33
C LYS A 62 4.95 4.57 -14.74
N SER A 63 6.01 3.99 -15.29
CA SER A 63 5.96 3.28 -16.58
C SER A 63 4.95 2.14 -16.54
N HIS A 64 4.46 1.71 -17.71
CA HIS A 64 3.48 0.62 -17.80
C HIS A 64 3.95 -0.67 -17.10
N LYS A 65 5.22 -1.06 -17.32
CA LYS A 65 5.85 -2.21 -16.66
C LYS A 65 5.83 -2.08 -15.14
N GLU A 66 6.18 -0.91 -14.62
CA GLU A 66 6.17 -0.65 -13.18
C GLU A 66 4.76 -0.63 -12.58
N ARG A 67 3.78 -0.08 -13.31
CA ARG A 67 2.37 -0.11 -12.88
C ARG A 67 1.91 -1.55 -12.63
N VAL A 68 2.19 -2.45 -13.57
CA VAL A 68 1.86 -3.89 -13.45
C VAL A 68 2.58 -4.50 -12.26
N ARG A 69 3.91 -4.37 -12.18
CA ARG A 69 4.72 -4.95 -11.09
C ARG A 69 4.21 -4.52 -9.72
N ARG A 70 3.92 -3.25 -9.53
CA ARG A 70 3.44 -2.68 -8.26
C ARG A 70 2.04 -3.13 -7.90
N LEU A 71 1.14 -3.13 -8.88
CA LEU A 71 -0.28 -3.42 -8.66
C LEU A 71 -0.52 -4.91 -8.33
N ARG A 72 0.36 -5.81 -8.78
CA ARG A 72 0.32 -7.23 -8.40
C ARG A 72 0.36 -7.45 -6.88
N TYR A 73 0.99 -6.57 -6.12
CA TYR A 73 1.09 -6.69 -4.67
C TYR A 73 -0.06 -5.98 -3.92
N PHE A 74 -1.05 -5.41 -4.61
CA PHE A 74 -2.10 -4.60 -3.98
C PHE A 74 -2.90 -5.38 -2.93
N ALA A 75 -3.28 -6.63 -3.21
CA ALA A 75 -4.02 -7.46 -2.27
C ALA A 75 -3.20 -7.75 -1.00
N ALA A 76 -1.93 -8.12 -1.17
CA ALA A 76 -1.00 -8.39 -0.07
C ALA A 76 -0.70 -7.13 0.74
N ALA A 77 -0.59 -5.97 0.10
CA ALA A 77 -0.41 -4.69 0.78
C ALA A 77 -1.61 -4.32 1.65
N VAL A 78 -2.84 -4.50 1.15
CA VAL A 78 -4.06 -4.24 1.93
C VAL A 78 -4.11 -5.15 3.17
N ASP A 79 -3.77 -6.44 3.01
CA ASP A 79 -3.72 -7.41 4.10
C ASP A 79 -2.65 -7.02 5.14
N LEU A 80 -1.45 -6.66 4.68
CA LEU A 80 -0.36 -6.18 5.51
C LEU A 80 -0.78 -4.97 6.33
N ILE A 81 -1.32 -3.92 5.70
CA ILE A 81 -1.68 -2.68 6.40
C ILE A 81 -2.70 -2.95 7.50
N ARG A 82 -3.68 -3.82 7.24
CA ARG A 82 -4.75 -4.16 8.19
C ARG A 82 -4.26 -4.91 9.42
N LYS A 83 -3.21 -5.73 9.30
CA LYS A 83 -2.87 -6.74 10.32
C LYS A 83 -1.50 -6.58 10.95
N THR A 84 -0.54 -5.98 10.25
CA THR A 84 0.81 -5.87 10.78
C THR A 84 0.86 -4.93 11.98
N ARG A 85 1.59 -5.34 13.01
CA ARG A 85 2.08 -4.47 14.09
C ARG A 85 3.61 -4.33 14.05
N ASN A 86 4.25 -4.90 13.02
CA ASN A 86 5.70 -4.86 12.88
C ASN A 86 6.15 -3.42 12.67
N LYS A 87 7.26 -3.04 13.31
CA LYS A 87 7.84 -1.71 13.20
C LYS A 87 8.31 -1.45 11.75
N PRO A 88 7.80 -0.40 11.09
CA PRO A 88 8.30 0.03 9.79
C PRO A 88 9.65 0.73 9.91
N VAL A 89 10.33 0.87 8.78
CA VAL A 89 11.43 1.84 8.65
C VAL A 89 10.81 3.23 8.47
N VAL A 90 11.20 4.19 9.30
CA VAL A 90 10.75 5.58 9.21
C VAL A 90 11.79 6.37 8.41
N LEU A 91 11.34 7.04 7.36
CA LEU A 91 12.16 7.86 6.49
C LEU A 91 11.67 9.31 6.57
N HIS A 92 12.60 10.23 6.82
CA HIS A 92 12.34 11.65 6.80
C HIS A 92 12.57 12.18 5.38
N ASN A 93 11.72 13.10 4.93
CA ASN A 93 11.98 13.81 3.69
C ASN A 93 12.91 15.01 3.98
N PRO A 94 14.18 14.99 3.53
CA PRO A 94 15.11 16.09 3.82
C PRO A 94 14.65 17.43 3.20
N MET A 95 13.88 17.41 2.11
CA MET A 95 13.37 18.63 1.46
C MET A 95 12.01 19.10 1.98
N LYS A 96 11.26 18.24 2.69
CA LYS A 96 9.92 18.56 3.23
C LYS A 96 9.81 18.06 4.66
N THR A 97 10.23 18.91 5.60
CA THR A 97 10.28 18.63 7.04
C THR A 97 8.96 18.19 7.67
N ARG A 98 7.82 18.37 6.97
CA ARG A 98 6.47 18.03 7.45
C ARG A 98 5.93 16.70 6.91
N GLU A 99 6.73 15.91 6.21
CA GLU A 99 6.31 14.62 5.65
C GLU A 99 7.13 13.47 6.22
N LEU A 100 6.44 12.50 6.82
CA LEU A 100 7.02 11.26 7.32
C LEU A 100 6.60 10.08 6.45
N PHE A 101 7.56 9.25 6.07
CA PHE A 101 7.29 8.02 5.33
C PHE A 101 7.54 6.80 6.21
N TYR A 102 6.54 5.94 6.31
CA TYR A 102 6.63 4.64 6.97
C TYR A 102 6.72 3.56 5.90
N ARG A 103 7.84 2.85 5.84
CA ARG A 103 8.07 1.74 4.92
C ARG A 103 7.94 0.41 5.67
N PHE A 104 6.88 -0.31 5.38
CA PHE A 104 6.63 -1.64 5.92
C PHE A 104 7.14 -2.73 4.98
N GLY A 105 7.69 -3.79 5.55
CA GLY A 105 8.11 -4.99 4.84
C GLY A 105 7.00 -6.02 4.81
N GLY A 106 6.71 -6.53 3.63
CA GLY A 106 5.75 -7.59 3.42
C GLY A 106 6.36 -8.75 2.66
N GLN A 107 5.77 -9.91 2.88
CA GLN A 107 6.07 -11.12 2.14
C GLN A 107 4.73 -11.72 1.67
N THR A 108 4.61 -12.07 0.39
CA THR A 108 3.39 -12.71 -0.15
C THR A 108 3.27 -14.14 0.36
N LYS A 109 2.13 -14.79 0.10
CA LYS A 109 1.95 -16.22 0.35
C LYS A 109 3.05 -17.07 -0.32
N GLU A 110 3.50 -16.66 -1.51
CA GLU A 110 4.58 -17.28 -2.29
C GLU A 110 5.99 -16.87 -1.83
N LYS A 111 6.12 -16.26 -0.65
CA LYS A 111 7.40 -15.81 -0.08
C LYS A 111 8.09 -14.66 -0.82
N GLU A 112 7.42 -13.97 -1.74
CA GLU A 112 8.00 -12.81 -2.45
C GLU A 112 7.97 -11.55 -1.59
N LEU A 113 9.11 -10.84 -1.55
CA LEU A 113 9.26 -9.65 -0.72
C LEU A 113 8.78 -8.39 -1.44
N PHE A 114 8.03 -7.57 -0.71
CA PHE A 114 7.54 -6.29 -1.19
C PHE A 114 7.53 -5.26 -0.07
N TYR A 115 7.36 -4.00 -0.47
CA TYR A 115 7.28 -2.87 0.44
C TYR A 115 5.96 -2.11 0.26
N VAL A 116 5.46 -1.62 1.39
CA VAL A 116 4.33 -0.69 1.45
C VAL A 116 4.83 0.61 2.05
N GLN A 117 4.68 1.71 1.32
CA GLN A 117 5.06 3.04 1.76
C GLN A 117 3.81 3.85 2.08
N ILE A 118 3.72 4.29 3.34
CA ILE A 118 2.65 5.16 3.85
C ILE A 118 3.25 6.53 4.14
N LYS A 119 2.65 7.58 3.57
CA LYS A 119 2.97 8.97 3.88
C LYS A 119 2.08 9.45 5.01
N THR A 120 2.65 10.18 5.95
CA THR A 120 1.91 10.91 7.00
C THR A 120 2.12 12.41 6.82
N ASP A 121 1.03 13.14 6.91
CA ASP A 121 1.03 14.59 6.98
C ASP A 121 1.24 15.03 8.44
N ALA A 122 2.31 15.77 8.74
CA ALA A 122 2.66 16.11 10.12
C ALA A 122 1.65 17.04 10.80
N ARG A 123 0.88 17.84 10.04
CA ARG A 123 -0.10 18.80 10.60
C ARG A 123 -1.41 18.12 10.96
N THR A 124 -1.90 17.25 10.09
CA THR A 124 -3.23 16.63 10.22
C THR A 124 -3.16 15.20 10.77
N HIS A 125 -1.94 14.65 10.89
CA HIS A 125 -1.65 13.24 11.22
C HIS A 125 -2.34 12.21 10.32
N LYS A 126 -2.90 12.66 9.18
CA LYS A 126 -3.55 11.82 8.19
C LYS A 126 -2.51 10.96 7.48
N LYS A 127 -2.87 9.70 7.25
CA LYS A 127 -2.00 8.69 6.66
C LYS A 127 -2.53 8.31 5.29
N TYR A 128 -1.64 8.18 4.34
CA TYR A 128 -1.97 7.92 2.95
C TYR A 128 -1.10 6.79 2.42
N LEU A 129 -1.73 5.78 1.82
CA LEU A 129 -1.02 4.80 1.03
C LEU A 129 -0.40 5.52 -0.18
N MET A 130 0.93 5.58 -0.22
CA MET A 130 1.67 6.24 -1.29
C MET A 130 2.04 5.25 -2.40
N SER A 131 2.66 4.13 -2.04
CA SER A 131 3.12 3.15 -3.02
C SER A 131 3.20 1.76 -2.44
N VAL A 132 3.07 0.79 -3.33
CA VAL A 132 3.41 -0.62 -3.10
C VAL A 132 4.40 -1.00 -4.19
N PHE A 133 5.47 -1.72 -3.88
CA PHE A 133 6.49 -2.11 -4.87
C PHE A 133 7.28 -3.34 -4.41
N PRO A 134 7.78 -4.17 -5.34
CA PRO A 134 8.62 -5.31 -4.98
C PRO A 134 9.95 -4.84 -4.37
N LYS A 135 10.60 -5.72 -3.60
CA LYS A 135 11.94 -5.44 -3.06
C LYS A 135 13.02 -5.43 -4.15
N ASN A 136 12.81 -6.22 -5.23
CA ASN A 136 13.71 -6.39 -6.37
C ASN A 136 12.99 -6.04 -7.67
#